data_AF-K0VG38-F1
#
_entry.id   AF-K0VG38-F1
#
_cell.length_a   1.000
_cell.length_b   1.000
_cell.length_c   1.000
_cell.angle_alpha   90.00
_cell.angle_beta   90.00
_cell.angle_gamma   90.00
#
_symmetry.space_group_name_H-M   'P 1'
#
loop_
_entity.id
_entity.type
_entity.pdbx_description
1 polymer ?
#
loop_
_entity_poly.entity_id
_entity_poly.type
_entity_poly.pdbx_seq_one_letter_code
_entity_poly.pdbx_strand_id
1 'polypeptide(L)'
;MELSDVSYADVVVVGRVANYTLILDPEARRRHQELLAKTSGKFHEILKKQSGFMSDYARFDIVVEEVLRGTAPDRLTVTWDNSSFGEPKDMPPGPFLIALRKADTPQPPMRGAAATILPTPEPASLTVLQAPCSGAFLFESTSSTADEIREILQPSPERAP
;
A
#
# COMPACT_ATOMS: atom_id res chain seq x y z
N MET A 1 2.98 -11.66 5.61
CA MET A 1 1.92 -10.76 6.11
C MET A 1 1.32 -11.37 7.35
N GLU A 2 1.12 -10.60 8.42
CA GLU A 2 0.35 -11.05 9.58
C GLU A 2 -0.93 -10.21 9.63
N LEU A 3 -2.11 -10.83 9.59
CA LEU A 3 -3.37 -10.09 9.49
C LEU A 3 -3.64 -9.19 10.70
N SER A 4 -3.08 -9.52 11.87
CA SER A 4 -3.13 -8.70 13.08
C SER A 4 -2.45 -7.33 12.91
N ASP A 5 -1.62 -7.15 11.87
CA ASP A 5 -1.05 -5.84 11.55
C ASP A 5 -2.12 -4.83 11.14
N VAL A 6 -3.36 -5.26 10.80
CA VAL A 6 -4.49 -4.34 10.62
C VAL A 6 -4.77 -3.47 11.86
N SER A 7 -4.29 -3.88 13.04
CA SER A 7 -4.34 -3.08 14.26
C SER A 7 -3.58 -1.74 14.15
N TYR A 8 -2.60 -1.64 13.24
CA TYR A 8 -1.87 -0.40 12.93
C TYR A 8 -2.61 0.53 11.96
N ALA A 9 -3.75 0.11 11.41
CA ALA A 9 -4.55 0.96 10.54
C ALA A 9 -5.22 2.09 11.32
N ASP A 10 -5.12 3.31 10.79
CA ASP A 10 -5.88 4.47 11.28
C ASP A 10 -7.33 4.44 10.80
N VAL A 11 -7.53 3.92 9.58
CA VAL A 11 -8.82 3.83 8.93
C VAL A 11 -8.90 2.49 8.21
N VAL A 12 -10.04 1.80 8.31
CA VAL A 12 -10.33 0.61 7.50
C VAL A 12 -11.69 0.80 6.85
N VAL A 13 -11.75 0.64 5.54
CA VAL A 13 -12.96 0.86 4.73
C VAL A 13 -13.22 -0.32 3.80
N VAL A 14 -14.49 -0.49 3.43
CA VAL A 14 -14.88 -1.22 2.23
C VAL A 14 -15.31 -0.19 1.18
N GLY A 15 -14.77 -0.29 -0.03
CA GLY A 15 -15.10 0.66 -1.08
C GLY A 15 -14.53 0.29 -2.44
N ARG A 16 -14.89 1.05 -3.46
CA ARG A 16 -14.43 0.84 -4.84
C ARG A 16 -13.27 1.74 -5.17
N VAL A 17 -12.27 1.20 -5.84
CA VAL A 17 -11.14 1.99 -6.36
C VAL A 17 -11.57 2.72 -7.63
N ALA A 18 -11.29 4.02 -7.69
CA ALA A 18 -11.52 4.89 -8.84
C ALA A 18 -10.26 5.71 -9.14
N ASN A 19 -10.12 6.21 -10.37
CA ASN A 19 -9.02 7.10 -10.78
C ASN A 19 -7.62 6.56 -10.47
N TYR A 20 -7.42 5.24 -10.56
CA TYR A 20 -6.13 4.62 -10.29
C TYR A 20 -5.07 5.10 -11.27
N THR A 21 -3.96 5.60 -10.74
CA THR A 21 -2.83 6.09 -11.53
C THR A 21 -1.53 5.70 -10.85
N LEU A 22 -0.60 5.14 -11.61
CA LEU A 22 0.77 4.93 -11.15
C LEU A 22 1.57 6.22 -11.35
N ILE A 23 2.09 6.77 -10.25
CA ILE A 23 2.97 7.94 -10.25
C ILE A 23 4.42 7.48 -10.32
N LEU A 24 5.08 7.89 -11.39
CA LEU A 24 6.43 7.46 -11.74
C LEU A 24 7.45 8.52 -11.27
N ASP A 25 8.45 8.14 -10.47
CA ASP A 25 9.54 9.02 -10.07
C ASP A 25 10.46 9.35 -11.28
N PRO A 26 10.47 10.60 -11.77
CA PRO A 26 11.30 10.98 -12.91
C PRO A 26 12.79 11.06 -12.55
N GLU A 27 13.14 11.36 -11.29
CA GLU A 27 14.53 11.43 -10.86
C GLU A 27 15.15 10.04 -10.74
N ALA A 28 14.43 9.07 -10.16
CA ALA A 28 14.90 7.69 -10.10
C ALA A 28 15.19 7.15 -11.51
N ARG A 29 14.30 7.45 -12.48
CA ARG A 29 14.49 7.11 -13.90
C ARG A 29 15.71 7.80 -14.50
N ARG A 30 15.90 9.10 -14.26
CA ARG A 30 17.08 9.82 -14.73
C ARG A 30 18.37 9.22 -14.19
N ARG A 31 18.45 8.97 -12.87
CA ARG A 31 19.61 8.35 -12.22
C ARG A 31 19.88 6.95 -12.77
N HIS A 32 18.82 6.17 -13.02
CA HIS A 32 18.93 4.85 -13.63
C HIS A 32 19.46 4.92 -15.07
N GLN A 33 18.97 5.85 -15.89
CA GLN A 33 19.49 6.06 -17.26
C GLN A 33 20.97 6.45 -17.26
N GLU A 34 21.38 7.34 -16.34
CA GLU A 34 22.79 7.72 -16.19
C GLU A 34 23.66 6.53 -15.75
N LEU A 35 23.16 5.69 -14.85
CA LEU A 35 23.85 4.48 -14.41
C LEU A 35 23.98 3.45 -15.56
N LEU A 36 22.91 3.25 -16.32
CA LEU A 36 22.89 2.40 -17.50
C LEU A 36 23.92 2.84 -18.55
N ALA A 37 24.01 4.15 -18.81
CA ALA A 37 24.96 4.71 -19.78
C ALA A 37 26.43 4.51 -19.37
N LYS A 38 26.69 4.38 -18.07
CA LYS A 38 28.05 4.20 -17.50
C LYS A 38 28.40 2.73 -17.22
N THR A 39 27.45 1.81 -17.37
CA THR A 39 27.61 0.41 -17.02
C THR A 39 27.66 -0.46 -18.26
N SER A 40 28.54 -1.46 -18.28
CA SER A 40 28.64 -2.49 -19.32
C SER A 40 28.65 -3.91 -18.74
N GLY A 41 28.50 -4.92 -19.61
CA GLY A 41 28.54 -6.33 -19.22
C GLY A 41 27.29 -6.83 -18.49
N LYS A 42 27.44 -7.88 -17.68
CA LYS A 42 26.31 -8.59 -17.04
C LYS A 42 25.45 -7.68 -16.15
N PHE A 43 26.05 -6.65 -15.55
CA PHE A 43 25.33 -5.68 -14.71
C PHE A 43 24.43 -4.75 -15.54
N HIS A 44 24.85 -4.39 -16.76
CA HIS A 44 24.04 -3.62 -17.70
C HIS A 44 22.75 -4.37 -18.07
N GLU A 45 22.86 -5.67 -18.36
CA GLU A 45 21.70 -6.51 -18.71
C GLU A 45 20.70 -6.67 -17.55
N ILE A 46 21.18 -6.63 -16.30
CA ILE A 46 20.31 -6.66 -15.12
C ILE A 46 19.58 -5.32 -14.97
N LEU A 47 20.32 -4.21 -15.03
CA LEU A 47 19.74 -2.86 -14.92
C LEU A 47 18.71 -2.60 -16.03
N LYS A 48 18.99 -3.02 -17.27
CA LYS A 48 18.09 -2.79 -18.42
C LYS A 48 16.73 -3.46 -18.27
N LYS A 49 16.63 -4.52 -17.47
CA LYS A 49 15.38 -5.23 -17.18
C LYS A 49 14.57 -4.59 -16.06
N GLN A 50 15.13 -3.61 -15.34
CA GLN A 50 14.44 -2.92 -14.27
C GLN A 50 13.50 -1.85 -14.85
N SER A 51 12.20 -2.01 -14.60
CA SER A 51 11.15 -1.09 -15.09
C SER A 51 10.42 -0.33 -13.98
N GLY A 52 10.51 -0.78 -12.73
CA GLY A 52 9.91 -0.16 -11.56
C GLY A 52 10.95 0.29 -10.53
N PHE A 53 10.63 1.35 -9.80
CA PHE A 53 11.45 1.90 -8.72
C PHE A 53 10.66 1.89 -7.41
N MET A 54 11.35 1.70 -6.29
CA MET A 54 10.72 1.75 -4.96
C MET A 54 10.13 3.14 -4.63
N SER A 55 10.53 4.19 -5.36
CA SER A 55 9.98 5.53 -5.23
C SER A 55 8.78 5.79 -6.16
N ASP A 56 8.43 4.84 -7.03
CA ASP A 56 7.12 4.85 -7.67
C ASP A 56 6.04 4.58 -6.62
N TYR A 57 4.82 5.02 -6.88
CA TYR A 57 3.68 4.74 -6.00
C TYR A 57 2.39 4.85 -6.80
N ALA A 58 1.35 4.15 -6.35
CA ALA A 58 0.01 4.33 -6.89
C ALA A 58 -0.75 5.41 -6.13
N ARG A 59 -1.59 6.14 -6.86
CA ARG A 59 -2.55 7.09 -6.31
C ARG A 59 -3.92 6.76 -6.86
N PHE A 60 -4.92 6.73 -5.99
CA PHE A 60 -6.29 6.43 -6.38
C PHE A 60 -7.30 7.01 -5.41
N ASP A 61 -8.55 7.07 -5.84
CA ASP A 61 -9.68 7.42 -4.99
C ASP A 61 -10.35 6.14 -4.50
N ILE A 62 -10.84 6.17 -3.26
CA ILE A 62 -11.76 5.18 -2.72
C ILE A 62 -13.13 5.83 -2.64
N VAL A 63 -14.11 5.25 -3.32
CA VAL A 63 -15.53 5.52 -3.08
C VAL A 63 -15.98 4.61 -1.96
N VAL A 64 -16.16 5.17 -0.76
CA VAL A 64 -16.42 4.44 0.48
C VAL A 64 -17.87 3.96 0.51
N GLU A 65 -18.04 2.66 0.75
CA GLU A 65 -19.34 2.03 0.95
C GLU A 65 -19.58 1.75 2.44
N GLU A 66 -18.52 1.40 3.17
CA GLU A 66 -18.57 1.07 4.59
C GLU A 66 -17.27 1.50 5.29
N VAL A 67 -17.38 1.99 6.53
CA VAL A 67 -16.23 2.27 7.40
C VAL A 67 -16.22 1.23 8.52
N LEU A 68 -15.18 0.39 8.54
CA LEU A 68 -14.98 -0.65 9.57
C LEU A 68 -14.19 -0.12 10.78
N ARG A 69 -13.31 0.87 10.56
CA ARG A 69 -12.53 1.52 11.62
C ARG A 69 -12.19 2.97 11.26
N GLY A 70 -12.17 3.84 12.27
CA GLY A 70 -11.74 5.23 12.13
C GLY A 70 -12.83 6.12 11.54
N THR A 71 -12.43 7.17 10.82
CA THR A 71 -13.34 8.08 10.14
C THR A 71 -12.83 8.36 8.74
N ALA A 72 -13.72 8.25 7.75
CA ALA A 72 -13.42 8.54 6.35
C ALA A 72 -14.61 9.28 5.72
N PRO A 73 -14.37 10.22 4.79
CA PRO A 73 -15.43 10.79 3.96
C PRO A 73 -15.89 9.76 2.91
N ASP A 74 -17.05 10.01 2.29
CA ASP A 74 -17.63 9.17 1.21
C ASP A 74 -16.67 8.94 0.03
N ARG A 75 -15.73 9.87 -0.17
CA ARG A 75 -14.66 9.75 -1.15
C ARG A 75 -13.37 10.32 -0.59
N LEU A 76 -12.30 9.55 -0.66
CA LEU A 76 -10.96 9.98 -0.27
C LEU A 76 -9.92 9.54 -1.29
N THR A 77 -8.92 10.39 -1.51
CA THR A 77 -7.73 10.06 -2.28
C THR A 77 -6.68 9.48 -1.35
N VAL A 78 -6.06 8.38 -1.76
CA VAL A 78 -5.02 7.68 -1.02
C VAL A 78 -3.83 7.36 -1.90
N THR A 79 -2.69 7.09 -1.27
CA THR A 79 -1.51 6.56 -1.92
C THR A 79 -1.32 5.08 -1.59
N TRP A 80 -0.54 4.38 -2.41
CA TRP A 80 -0.07 3.03 -2.12
C TRP A 80 1.38 2.92 -2.58
N ASP A 81 2.28 2.75 -1.62
CA ASP A 81 3.72 2.71 -1.86
C ASP A 81 4.13 1.47 -2.68
N ASN A 82 5.06 1.63 -3.61
CA ASN A 82 5.58 0.49 -4.35
C ASN A 82 6.37 -0.44 -3.43
N SER A 83 6.14 -1.74 -3.58
CA SER A 83 6.98 -2.77 -2.99
C SER A 83 7.52 -3.69 -4.07
N SER A 84 8.51 -4.50 -3.71
CA SER A 84 9.13 -5.54 -4.55
C SER A 84 8.19 -6.52 -5.26
N PHE A 85 6.87 -6.42 -5.06
CA PHE A 85 5.84 -7.26 -5.66
C PHE A 85 5.19 -6.65 -6.91
N GLY A 86 5.48 -5.38 -7.22
CA GLY A 86 4.96 -4.67 -8.39
C GLY A 86 3.47 -4.37 -8.26
N GLU A 87 3.07 -3.12 -8.48
CA GLU A 87 1.67 -2.77 -8.50
C GLU A 87 0.99 -3.31 -9.77
N PRO A 88 -0.23 -3.83 -9.67
CA PRO A 88 -0.99 -4.18 -10.85
C PRO A 88 -1.20 -2.93 -11.70
N LYS A 89 -1.04 -3.05 -13.02
CA LYS A 89 -1.24 -1.92 -13.94
C LYS A 89 -2.66 -1.34 -13.84
N ASP A 90 -3.62 -2.20 -13.54
CA ASP A 90 -5.02 -1.89 -13.40
C ASP A 90 -5.57 -2.59 -12.15
N MET A 91 -6.50 -1.94 -11.46
CA MET A 91 -7.22 -2.54 -10.34
C MET A 91 -8.45 -3.30 -10.85
N PRO A 92 -8.71 -4.54 -10.37
CA PRO A 92 -9.90 -5.26 -10.75
C PRO A 92 -11.16 -4.49 -10.33
N PRO A 93 -12.27 -4.63 -11.08
CA PRO A 93 -13.52 -4.01 -10.69
C PRO A 93 -14.08 -4.69 -9.44
N GLY A 94 -14.52 -3.90 -8.46
CA GLY A 94 -15.22 -4.43 -7.30
C GLY A 94 -14.97 -3.64 -6.03
N PRO A 95 -15.71 -3.97 -4.95
CA PRO A 95 -15.42 -3.49 -3.61
C PRO A 95 -14.19 -4.20 -3.03
N PHE A 96 -13.35 -3.43 -2.35
CA PHE A 96 -12.16 -3.89 -1.64
C PHE A 96 -12.26 -3.49 -0.18
N LEU A 97 -11.79 -4.37 0.71
CA LEU A 97 -11.40 -3.99 2.07
C LEU A 97 -9.99 -3.39 2.00
N ILE A 98 -9.88 -2.13 2.43
CA ILE A 98 -8.65 -1.35 2.35
C ILE A 98 -8.32 -0.82 3.75
N ALA A 99 -7.18 -1.22 4.28
CA ALA A 99 -6.64 -0.63 5.50
C ALA A 99 -5.68 0.50 5.16
N LEU A 100 -5.82 1.63 5.83
CA LEU A 100 -5.11 2.87 5.58
C LEU A 100 -4.42 3.34 6.84
N ARG A 101 -3.27 3.99 6.66
CA ARG A 101 -2.52 4.63 7.73
C ARG A 101 -2.11 6.05 7.36
N LYS A 102 -1.84 6.87 8.37
CA LYS A 102 -1.16 8.15 8.23
C LYS A 102 0.36 7.94 8.21
N ALA A 103 1.09 8.91 7.67
CA ALA A 103 2.55 8.84 7.61
C ALA A 103 3.23 9.00 8.99
N ASP A 104 2.55 9.66 9.94
CA ASP A 104 3.05 10.00 11.27
C ASP A 104 2.63 9.01 12.38
N THR A 105 1.94 7.93 12.02
CA THR A 105 1.47 6.91 12.98
C THR A 105 2.40 5.69 13.04
N PRO A 106 2.36 4.91 14.14
CA PRO A 106 3.23 3.74 14.29
C PRO A 106 3.10 2.76 13.11
N GLN A 107 4.23 2.27 12.64
CA GLN A 107 4.27 1.30 11.54
C GLN A 107 4.28 -0.14 12.08
N PRO A 108 3.76 -1.12 11.31
CA PRO A 108 3.96 -2.53 11.62
C PRO A 108 5.46 -2.86 11.80
N PRO A 109 5.79 -3.84 12.66
CA PRO A 109 7.19 -4.19 12.93
C PRO A 109 7.92 -4.60 11.65
N MET A 110 9.17 -4.17 11.52
CA MET A 110 10.05 -4.61 10.44
C MET A 110 10.30 -6.11 10.56
N ARG A 111 9.86 -6.86 9.55
CA ARG A 111 10.12 -8.30 9.46
C ARG A 111 11.16 -8.55 8.38
N GLY A 112 12.44 -8.57 8.77
CA GLY A 112 13.58 -8.89 7.90
C GLY A 112 14.75 -7.91 8.02
N ALA A 113 15.98 -8.43 7.82
CA ALA A 113 17.22 -7.66 8.00
C ALA A 113 17.50 -6.59 6.91
N ALA A 114 16.63 -6.47 5.90
CA ALA A 114 16.81 -5.59 4.75
C ALA A 114 15.62 -4.63 4.52
N ALA A 115 14.69 -4.52 5.47
CA ALA A 115 13.54 -3.64 5.33
C ALA A 115 13.99 -2.16 5.35
N THR A 116 14.02 -1.55 4.17
CA THR A 116 14.22 -0.10 4.01
C THR A 116 12.84 0.54 3.95
N ILE A 117 12.58 1.50 4.83
CA ILE A 117 11.36 2.31 4.81
C ILE A 117 11.71 3.61 4.10
N LEU A 118 11.13 3.83 2.92
CA LEU A 118 11.20 5.13 2.26
C LEU A 118 10.19 6.09 2.91
N PRO A 119 10.47 7.40 2.90
CA PRO A 119 9.47 8.39 3.29
C PRO A 119 8.22 8.27 2.41
N THR A 120 7.03 8.42 3.00
CA THR A 120 5.77 8.46 2.25
C THR A 120 5.80 9.64 1.26
N PRO A 121 5.54 9.42 -0.05
CA PRO A 121 5.63 10.48 -1.07
C PRO A 121 4.70 11.66 -0.81
N GLU A 122 3.50 11.39 -0.27
CA GLU A 122 2.51 12.40 0.11
C GLU A 122 2.19 12.27 1.63
N PRO A 123 3.00 12.85 2.54
CA PRO A 123 2.86 12.64 3.98
C PRO A 123 1.52 13.11 4.58
N ALA A 124 0.83 14.03 3.89
CA ALA A 124 -0.48 14.53 4.30
C ALA A 124 -1.64 13.62 3.88
N SER A 125 -1.39 12.64 3.00
CA SER A 125 -2.37 11.70 2.48
C SER A 125 -2.40 10.41 3.31
N LEU A 126 -3.54 9.74 3.35
CA LEU A 126 -3.61 8.36 3.84
C LEU A 126 -2.94 7.44 2.82
N THR A 127 -2.15 6.48 3.31
CA THR A 127 -1.49 5.46 2.48
C THR A 127 -2.00 4.07 2.82
N VAL A 128 -2.09 3.19 1.84
CA VAL A 128 -2.46 1.78 2.05
C VAL A 128 -1.47 1.16 3.03
N LEU A 129 -2.01 0.54 4.08
CA LEU A 129 -1.22 -0.12 5.10
C LEU A 129 -0.47 -1.28 4.46
N GLN A 130 0.85 -1.23 4.59
CA GLN A 130 1.73 -2.28 4.11
C GLN A 130 2.92 -2.40 5.06
N ALA A 131 3.13 -3.59 5.59
CA ALA A 131 4.34 -3.90 6.33
C ALA A 131 5.52 -4.05 5.35
N PRO A 132 6.75 -3.63 5.73
CA PRO A 132 7.92 -3.83 4.89
C PRO A 132 8.08 -5.30 4.46
N CYS A 133 8.36 -5.52 3.17
CA CYS A 133 8.50 -6.86 2.55
C CYS A 133 7.24 -7.76 2.66
N SER A 134 6.07 -7.17 2.86
CA SER A 134 4.78 -7.88 2.89
C SER A 134 3.84 -7.35 1.81
N GLY A 135 2.79 -8.12 1.51
CA GLY A 135 1.65 -7.63 0.73
C GLY A 135 0.93 -6.48 1.43
N ALA A 136 0.26 -5.65 0.64
CA ALA A 136 -0.57 -4.56 1.09
C ALA A 136 -1.89 -5.07 1.71
N PHE A 137 -2.45 -4.32 2.67
CA PHE A 137 -3.78 -4.58 3.20
C PHE A 137 -4.86 -4.04 2.26
N LEU A 138 -4.95 -4.69 1.12
CA LEU A 138 -5.93 -4.42 0.07
C LEU A 138 -6.43 -5.78 -0.44
N PHE A 139 -7.67 -6.11 -0.13
CA PHE A 139 -8.28 -7.40 -0.45
C PHE A 139 -9.64 -7.21 -1.09
N GLU A 140 -10.03 -8.09 -1.99
CA GLU A 140 -11.42 -8.15 -2.44
C GLU A 140 -12.33 -8.30 -1.22
N SER A 141 -13.40 -7.51 -1.16
CA SER A 141 -14.22 -7.45 0.05
C SER A 141 -14.94 -8.76 0.38
N THR A 142 -15.04 -9.68 -0.58
CA THR A 142 -15.66 -11.01 -0.48
C THR A 142 -14.64 -12.13 -0.27
N SER A 143 -13.35 -11.81 -0.10
CA SER A 143 -12.32 -12.80 0.17
C SER A 143 -12.38 -13.28 1.62
N SER A 144 -11.96 -14.52 1.88
CA SER A 144 -11.86 -15.05 3.25
C SER A 144 -10.93 -14.22 4.13
N THR A 145 -9.87 -13.66 3.55
CA THR A 145 -8.96 -12.74 4.24
C THR A 145 -9.65 -11.46 4.68
N ALA A 146 -10.56 -10.90 3.87
CA ALA A 146 -11.34 -9.74 4.28
C ALA A 146 -12.29 -10.07 5.44
N ASP A 147 -12.86 -11.28 5.45
CA ASP A 147 -13.73 -11.73 6.56
C ASP A 147 -12.93 -11.92 7.86
N GLU A 148 -11.74 -12.53 7.81
CA GLU A 148 -10.85 -12.65 8.96
C GLU A 148 -10.46 -11.26 9.52
N ILE A 149 -10.20 -10.28 8.65
CA ILE A 149 -9.91 -8.90 9.09
C ILE A 149 -11.12 -8.28 9.78
N ARG A 150 -12.34 -8.50 9.27
CA ARG A 150 -13.55 -8.01 9.94
C ARG A 150 -13.68 -8.61 11.34
N GLU A 151 -13.40 -9.90 11.50
CA GLU A 151 -13.41 -10.56 12.82
C GLU A 151 -12.37 -9.95 13.78
N ILE A 152 -11.15 -9.68 13.30
CA ILE A 152 -10.11 -9.02 14.10
C ILE A 152 -10.53 -7.62 14.55
N LEU A 153 -11.28 -6.91 13.70
CA LEU A 153 -11.76 -5.55 13.97
C LEU A 153 -13.02 -5.50 14.84
N GLN A 154 -13.73 -6.63 15.01
CA GLN A 154 -14.88 -6.67 15.90
C GLN A 154 -14.43 -6.40 17.35
N PRO A 155 -15.10 -5.51 18.08
CA PRO A 155 -14.83 -5.34 19.50
C PRO A 155 -15.13 -6.67 20.20
N SER A 156 -14.15 -7.23 20.92
CA SER A 156 -14.40 -8.41 21.77
C SER A 156 -15.57 -8.09 22.72
N PRO A 157 -16.58 -8.98 22.86
CA PRO A 157 -17.72 -8.76 23.76
C PRO A 157 -17.34 -8.73 25.25
N GLU A 158 -16.08 -8.89 25.63
CA GLU A 158 -15.59 -8.76 27.00
C GLU A 158 -14.83 -7.44 27.22
N ARG A 159 -15.59 -6.38 27.47
CA ARG A 159 -15.26 -5.24 28.36
C ARG A 159 -16.37 -4.19 28.23
N ALA A 160 -17.57 -4.56 28.64
CA ALA A 160 -18.51 -3.59 29.19
C ALA A 160 -18.19 -3.44 30.69
N PRO A 161 -18.04 -2.21 31.23
CA PRO A 161 -17.89 -1.98 32.66
C PRO A 161 -19.15 -2.37 33.45
#